data_AF-A0A2M6YSZ2-F1
#
_entry.id   AF-A0A2M6YSZ2-F1
#
_cell.length_a   1.000
_cell.length_b   1.000
_cell.length_c   1.000
_cell.angle_alpha   90.00
_cell.angle_beta   90.00
_cell.angle_gamma   90.00
#
_symmetry.space_group_name_H-M   'P 1'
#
loop_
_entity.id
_entity.type
_entity.pdbx_description
1 polymer ?
#
loop_
_entity_poly.entity_id
_entity_poly.type
_entity_poly.pdbx_seq_one_letter_code
_entity_poly.pdbx_strand_id
1 'polypeptide(L)'
;MAVLVVAVPAIFYSFQAFSRASAIKANIVVDITKTTGPFPDRWKALAQGGEESGVRMLENVVSKISGLYPKYIRLDHIYDFYEVVTRDSSNNLKFDFSKLDKTVCDIYNTGAKPFFSLGYMPQTISEDGSLIGKPKNWNEWTFLVQKTVEHYSSKNTVLPCGAMENFWKTNIYYEVWNEPDLESFG
;
A
#
# COMPACT_ATOMS: atom_id res chain seq x y z
N MET A 1 -61.64 -4.46 8.26
CA MET A 1 -60.51 -3.53 8.04
C MET A 1 -59.58 -3.43 9.24
N ALA A 2 -60.07 -3.27 10.47
CA ALA A 2 -59.22 -3.15 11.68
C ALA A 2 -58.33 -4.39 11.99
N VAL A 3 -58.80 -5.60 11.69
CA VAL A 3 -58.05 -6.86 11.94
C VAL A 3 -56.79 -6.96 11.07
N LEU A 4 -56.84 -6.46 9.84
CA LEU A 4 -55.69 -6.49 8.92
C LEU A 4 -54.58 -5.50 9.33
N VAL A 5 -54.97 -4.35 9.90
CA VAL A 5 -54.04 -3.28 10.32
C VAL A 5 -53.19 -3.70 11.52
N VAL A 6 -53.68 -4.59 12.37
CA VAL A 6 -52.94 -5.09 13.55
C VAL A 6 -52.17 -6.38 13.25
N ALA A 7 -52.73 -7.26 12.40
CA ALA A 7 -52.13 -8.55 12.10
C ALA A 7 -50.81 -8.43 11.31
N VAL A 8 -50.73 -7.51 10.34
CA VAL A 8 -49.54 -7.36 9.49
C VAL A 8 -48.31 -6.86 10.29
N PRO A 9 -48.40 -5.81 11.13
CA PRO A 9 -47.29 -5.41 12.01
C PRO A 9 -46.92 -6.52 13.00
N ALA A 10 -47.90 -7.19 13.61
CA ALA A 10 -47.64 -8.25 14.58
C ALA A 10 -46.87 -9.43 13.94
N ILE A 11 -47.22 -9.81 12.72
CA ILE A 11 -46.49 -10.82 11.94
C ILE A 11 -45.06 -10.33 11.66
N PHE A 12 -44.89 -9.09 11.21
CA PHE A 12 -43.56 -8.52 10.95
C PHE A 12 -42.66 -8.47 12.21
N TYR A 13 -43.21 -8.05 13.35
CA TYR A 13 -42.49 -8.05 14.63
C TYR A 13 -42.17 -9.46 15.12
N SER A 14 -43.07 -10.44 14.88
CA SER A 14 -42.80 -11.84 15.22
C SER A 14 -41.66 -12.41 14.37
N PHE A 15 -41.62 -12.10 13.07
CA PHE A 15 -40.48 -12.47 12.22
C PHE A 15 -39.19 -11.82 12.75
N GLN A 16 -39.18 -10.54 13.12
CA GLN A 16 -37.96 -9.93 13.69
C GLN A 16 -37.52 -10.56 15.01
N ALA A 17 -38.46 -11.01 15.86
CA ALA A 17 -38.16 -11.65 17.13
C ALA A 17 -37.69 -13.11 16.98
N PHE A 18 -38.29 -13.87 16.06
CA PHE A 18 -38.04 -15.31 15.88
C PHE A 18 -37.01 -15.64 14.79
N SER A 19 -36.66 -14.70 13.89
CA SER A 19 -35.66 -14.93 12.83
C SER A 19 -34.21 -14.76 13.30
N ARG A 20 -34.00 -14.43 14.57
CA ARG A 20 -32.65 -14.28 15.13
C ARG A 20 -32.23 -15.60 15.77
N ALA A 21 -31.22 -16.25 15.19
CA ALA A 21 -30.57 -17.39 15.81
C ALA A 21 -30.03 -16.99 17.19
N SER A 22 -30.34 -17.78 18.22
CA SER A 22 -29.78 -17.57 19.55
C SER A 22 -28.29 -17.91 19.53
N ALA A 23 -27.45 -17.04 20.10
CA ALA A 23 -26.02 -17.28 20.15
C ALA A 23 -25.72 -18.51 21.03
N ILE A 24 -24.99 -19.47 20.47
CA ILE A 24 -24.44 -20.59 21.23
C ILE A 24 -23.08 -20.16 21.78
N LYS A 25 -22.84 -20.36 23.09
CA LYS A 25 -21.54 -20.06 23.69
C LYS A 25 -20.48 -20.97 23.06
N ALA A 26 -19.41 -20.38 22.53
CA ALA A 26 -18.26 -21.13 22.05
C ALA A 26 -17.57 -21.83 23.23
N ASN A 27 -17.34 -23.14 23.12
CA ASN A 27 -16.53 -23.90 24.06
C ASN A 27 -15.08 -23.94 23.56
N ILE A 28 -14.28 -22.95 23.96
CA ILE A 28 -12.88 -22.81 23.52
C ILE A 28 -11.96 -23.38 24.61
N VAL A 29 -11.22 -24.44 24.27
CA VAL A 29 -10.22 -25.06 25.15
C VAL A 29 -8.85 -24.95 24.47
N VAL A 30 -7.88 -24.36 25.17
CA VAL A 30 -6.50 -24.17 24.67
C VAL A 30 -5.57 -25.09 25.46
N ASP A 31 -4.99 -26.08 24.77
CA ASP A 31 -3.99 -26.98 25.34
C ASP A 31 -2.58 -26.43 25.07
N ILE A 32 -1.98 -25.80 26.07
CA ILE A 32 -0.65 -25.18 25.98
C ILE A 32 0.50 -26.20 25.91
N THR A 33 0.22 -27.49 26.07
CA THR A 33 1.22 -28.56 25.95
C THR A 33 1.35 -29.10 24.53
N LYS A 34 0.42 -28.74 23.63
CA LYS A 34 0.41 -29.18 22.23
C LYS A 34 0.81 -28.04 21.32
N THR A 35 1.82 -28.29 20.48
CA THR A 35 2.25 -27.36 19.42
C THR A 35 1.85 -27.90 18.06
N THR A 36 1.13 -27.10 17.27
CA THR A 36 0.68 -27.47 15.90
C THR A 36 1.57 -26.92 14.79
N GLY A 37 2.59 -26.12 15.14
CA GLY A 37 3.53 -25.49 14.20
C GLY A 37 3.72 -23.99 14.47
N PRO A 38 4.58 -23.32 13.68
CA PRO A 38 4.80 -21.88 13.80
C PRO A 38 3.56 -21.10 13.34
N PHE A 39 3.26 -20.00 14.04
CA PHE A 39 2.21 -19.08 13.61
C PHE A 39 2.65 -18.32 12.34
N PRO A 40 1.83 -18.24 11.29
CA PRO A 40 2.23 -17.58 10.05
C PRO A 40 2.27 -16.06 10.22
N ASP A 41 3.43 -15.47 9.96
CA ASP A 41 3.69 -14.03 9.99
C ASP A 41 3.11 -13.26 8.78
N ARG A 42 2.13 -13.82 8.06
CA ARG A 42 1.63 -13.27 6.80
C ARG A 42 0.96 -11.89 6.94
N TRP A 43 0.43 -11.60 8.14
CA TRP A 43 -0.23 -10.34 8.47
C TRP A 43 0.73 -9.16 8.68
N LYS A 44 2.05 -9.40 8.70
CA LYS A 44 3.07 -8.36 8.93
C LYS A 44 3.42 -7.56 7.67
N ALA A 45 2.72 -7.77 6.56
CA ALA A 45 2.79 -6.90 5.39
C ALA A 45 1.58 -5.96 5.42
N LEU A 46 1.84 -4.66 5.65
CA LEU A 46 0.82 -3.62 5.61
C LEU A 46 0.81 -2.96 4.23
N ALA A 47 -0.27 -2.26 3.89
CA ALA A 47 -0.37 -1.51 2.66
C ALA A 47 -0.93 -0.11 2.91
N GLN A 48 -0.43 0.86 2.14
CA GLN A 48 -0.93 2.22 2.06
C GLN A 48 -1.23 2.50 0.58
N GLY A 49 -2.49 2.79 0.27
CA GLY A 49 -3.00 2.91 -1.10
C GLY A 49 -2.70 4.24 -1.80
N GLY A 50 -1.89 5.13 -1.23
CA GLY A 50 -1.65 6.44 -1.83
C GLY A 50 -2.90 7.35 -1.84
N GLU A 51 -3.58 7.51 -0.70
CA GLU A 51 -4.86 8.23 -0.63
C GLU A 51 -4.77 9.76 -0.85
N GLU A 52 -3.62 10.39 -0.59
CA GLU A 52 -3.49 11.85 -0.65
C GLU A 52 -2.10 12.29 -1.15
N SER A 53 -2.08 13.13 -2.19
CA SER A 53 -0.86 13.71 -2.75
C SER A 53 -0.35 14.87 -1.90
N GLY A 54 0.98 15.00 -1.79
CA GLY A 54 1.63 16.05 -1.01
C GLY A 54 1.63 15.84 0.51
N VAL A 55 1.03 14.74 1.01
CA VAL A 55 0.97 14.41 2.43
C VAL A 55 1.85 13.21 2.76
N ARG A 56 2.70 13.36 3.79
CA ARG A 56 3.47 12.24 4.36
C ARG A 56 2.58 11.42 5.31
N MET A 57 1.76 10.55 4.75
CA MET A 57 0.72 9.81 5.47
C MET A 57 1.22 9.00 6.67
N LEU A 58 2.46 8.51 6.63
CA LEU A 58 3.02 7.67 7.69
C LEU A 58 3.67 8.48 8.83
N GLU A 59 4.06 9.73 8.59
CA GLU A 59 4.91 10.53 9.49
C GLU A 59 4.36 10.58 10.93
N ASN A 60 3.06 10.83 11.08
CA ASN A 60 2.41 11.00 12.38
C ASN A 60 2.04 9.68 13.08
N VAL A 61 2.23 8.54 12.41
CA VAL A 61 1.80 7.22 12.92
C VAL A 61 2.93 6.20 12.99
N VAL A 62 4.17 6.57 12.68
CA VAL A 62 5.36 5.70 12.74
C VAL A 62 5.42 4.89 14.04
N SER A 63 5.26 5.55 15.20
CA SER A 63 5.33 4.89 16.52
C SER A 63 4.19 3.91 16.79
N LYS A 64 3.01 4.17 16.22
CA LYS A 64 1.86 3.26 16.33
C LYS A 64 2.05 2.04 15.44
N ILE A 65 2.52 2.27 14.21
CA ILE A 65 2.79 1.22 13.24
C ILE A 65 3.95 0.33 13.69
N SER A 66 5.00 0.88 14.29
CA SER A 66 6.13 0.08 14.80
C SER A 66 5.68 -0.93 15.87
N GLY A 67 4.67 -0.59 16.67
CA GLY A 67 4.07 -1.51 17.66
C GLY A 67 3.39 -2.75 17.05
N LEU A 68 3.14 -2.76 15.73
CA LEU A 68 2.61 -3.90 14.99
C LEU A 68 3.72 -4.83 14.46
N TYR A 69 4.99 -4.45 14.60
CA TYR A 69 6.14 -5.18 14.07
C TYR A 69 6.00 -5.57 12.58
N PRO A 70 5.69 -4.60 11.68
CA PRO A 70 5.57 -4.86 10.27
C PRO A 70 6.92 -5.28 9.68
N LYS A 71 6.88 -6.18 8.68
CA LYS A 71 8.03 -6.55 7.86
C LYS A 71 8.09 -5.74 6.57
N TYR A 72 6.92 -5.44 6.00
CA TYR A 72 6.79 -4.68 4.77
C TYR A 72 5.65 -3.67 4.86
N ILE A 73 5.81 -2.55 4.19
CA ILE A 73 4.74 -1.58 3.93
C ILE A 73 4.70 -1.32 2.43
N ARG A 74 3.58 -1.69 1.79
CA ARG A 74 3.30 -1.38 0.39
C ARG A 74 2.99 0.10 0.24
N LEU A 75 3.64 0.75 -0.72
CA LEU A 75 3.34 2.10 -1.17
C LEU A 75 2.81 2.07 -2.60
N ASP A 76 1.67 2.72 -2.79
CA ASP A 76 1.14 3.06 -4.10
C ASP A 76 1.48 4.50 -4.51
N HIS A 77 1.18 4.88 -5.75
CA HIS A 77 1.35 6.25 -6.27
C HIS A 77 2.79 6.81 -6.15
N ILE A 78 3.81 5.95 -6.23
CA ILE A 78 5.21 6.34 -6.02
C ILE A 78 5.76 7.26 -7.13
N TYR A 79 5.10 7.29 -8.29
CA TYR A 79 5.56 8.03 -9.47
C TYR A 79 4.80 9.32 -9.76
N ASP A 80 3.54 9.43 -9.33
CA ASP A 80 2.70 10.59 -9.58
C ASP A 80 2.59 11.55 -8.39
N PHE A 81 2.76 11.08 -7.15
CA PHE A 81 2.62 11.95 -5.97
C PHE A 81 3.90 12.63 -5.50
N TYR A 82 5.06 12.16 -5.99
CA TYR A 82 6.37 12.54 -5.45
C TYR A 82 7.24 13.31 -6.42
N GLU A 83 6.74 13.60 -7.64
CA GLU A 83 7.48 14.33 -8.69
C GLU A 83 8.84 13.69 -9.01
N VAL A 84 8.92 12.35 -8.98
CA VAL A 84 10.19 11.63 -9.12
C VAL A 84 10.88 11.82 -10.46
N VAL A 85 10.14 12.28 -11.47
CA VAL A 85 10.64 12.49 -12.83
C VAL A 85 10.10 13.78 -13.43
N THR A 86 11.03 14.61 -13.90
CA THR A 86 10.80 15.86 -14.61
C THR A 86 11.64 15.91 -15.88
N ARG A 87 11.58 17.00 -16.65
CA ARG A 87 12.49 17.24 -17.77
C ARG A 87 13.39 18.45 -17.51
N ASP A 88 14.62 18.35 -17.98
CA ASP A 88 15.54 19.49 -18.03
C ASP A 88 15.26 20.40 -19.24
N SER A 89 16.03 21.48 -19.36
CA SER A 89 15.95 22.42 -20.48
C SER A 89 16.29 21.82 -21.85
N SER A 90 16.95 20.66 -21.87
CA SER A 90 17.32 19.91 -23.07
C SER A 90 16.36 18.75 -23.34
N ASN A 91 15.21 18.70 -22.65
CA ASN A 91 14.17 17.69 -22.78
C ASN A 91 14.57 16.27 -22.32
N ASN A 92 15.68 16.12 -21.58
CA ASN A 92 16.08 14.84 -20.98
C ASN A 92 15.35 14.62 -19.66
N LEU A 93 15.14 13.36 -19.29
CA LEU A 93 14.57 13.01 -17.98
C LEU A 93 15.55 13.36 -16.85
N LYS A 94 15.03 14.04 -15.83
CA LYS A 94 15.69 14.34 -14.57
C LYS A 94 14.94 13.66 -13.44
N PHE A 95 15.66 12.99 -12.54
CA PHE A 95 15.07 12.25 -11.42
C PHE A 95 15.33 12.96 -10.09
N ASP A 96 14.32 13.00 -9.23
CA ASP A 96 14.40 13.54 -7.87
C ASP A 96 13.54 12.72 -6.92
N PHE A 97 14.16 11.82 -6.17
CA PHE A 97 13.47 10.94 -5.23
C PHE A 97 13.27 11.59 -3.84
N SER A 98 13.70 12.83 -3.62
CA SER A 98 13.80 13.43 -2.28
C SER A 98 12.48 13.48 -1.50
N LYS A 99 11.33 13.60 -2.19
CA LYS A 99 10.00 13.55 -1.56
C LYS A 99 9.64 12.12 -1.16
N LEU A 100 9.82 11.16 -2.06
CA LEU A 100 9.55 9.74 -1.81
C LEU A 100 10.45 9.18 -0.72
N ASP A 101 11.73 9.60 -0.70
CA ASP A 101 12.72 9.23 0.30
C ASP A 101 12.25 9.49 1.73
N LYS A 102 11.52 10.59 1.97
CA LYS A 102 10.98 10.91 3.30
C LYS A 102 9.95 9.86 3.74
N THR A 103 9.03 9.49 2.85
CA THR A 103 8.04 8.43 3.13
C THR A 103 8.71 7.07 3.30
N VAL A 104 9.72 6.76 2.50
CA VAL A 104 10.50 5.51 2.63
C VAL A 104 11.27 5.47 3.97
N CYS A 105 11.82 6.60 4.40
CA CYS A 105 12.42 6.73 5.72
C CYS A 105 11.39 6.52 6.85
N ASP A 106 10.17 7.02 6.70
CA ASP A 106 9.09 6.75 7.66
C ASP A 106 8.83 5.25 7.77
N ILE A 107 8.81 4.50 6.65
CA ILE A 107 8.69 3.03 6.63
C ILE A 107 9.85 2.38 7.38
N TYR A 108 11.09 2.74 7.08
CA TYR A 108 12.25 2.16 7.79
C TYR A 108 12.20 2.44 9.29
N ASN A 109 11.76 3.63 9.70
CA ASN A 109 11.59 3.98 11.10
C ASN A 109 10.49 3.17 11.81
N THR A 110 9.55 2.55 11.07
CA THR A 110 8.61 1.58 11.65
C THR A 110 9.25 0.20 11.92
N GLY A 111 10.43 -0.05 11.37
CA GLY A 111 11.09 -1.36 11.37
C GLY A 111 10.75 -2.23 10.15
N ALA A 112 9.99 -1.71 9.19
CA ALA A 112 9.64 -2.41 7.95
C ALA A 112 10.52 -2.02 6.76
N LYS A 113 10.43 -2.80 5.69
CA LYS A 113 10.99 -2.47 4.36
C LYS A 113 9.90 -1.94 3.43
N PRO A 114 10.25 -1.08 2.46
CA PRO A 114 9.31 -0.69 1.43
C PRO A 114 8.97 -1.88 0.53
N PHE A 115 7.71 -1.91 0.10
CA PHE A 115 7.21 -2.72 -1.00
C PHE A 115 6.62 -1.73 -2.02
N PHE A 116 7.26 -1.60 -3.17
CA PHE A 116 6.91 -0.54 -4.13
C PHE A 116 5.90 -1.05 -5.15
N SER A 117 4.74 -0.40 -5.28
CA SER A 117 3.90 -0.50 -6.48
C SER A 117 4.45 0.46 -7.53
N LEU A 118 4.94 -0.06 -8.65
CA LEU A 118 5.50 0.72 -9.75
C LEU A 118 4.35 1.38 -10.54
N GLY A 119 3.86 2.51 -10.04
CA GLY A 119 2.78 3.31 -10.60
C GLY A 119 2.54 4.59 -9.79
N TYR A 120 1.60 5.45 -10.16
CA TYR A 120 0.90 5.45 -11.45
C TYR A 120 1.75 6.15 -12.53
N MET A 121 1.19 6.46 -13.70
CA MET A 121 1.94 7.08 -14.79
C MET A 121 2.28 8.55 -14.47
N PRO A 122 3.56 8.95 -14.41
CA PRO A 122 3.91 10.34 -14.23
C PRO A 122 3.53 11.15 -15.48
N GLN A 123 2.88 12.30 -15.28
CA GLN A 123 2.45 13.21 -16.36
C GLN A 123 3.60 13.55 -17.33
N THR A 124 4.84 13.67 -16.83
CA THR A 124 6.05 13.95 -17.61
C THR A 124 6.31 12.96 -18.77
N ILE A 125 5.91 11.69 -18.61
CA ILE A 125 6.16 10.61 -19.58
C ILE A 125 4.88 9.95 -20.10
N SER A 126 3.71 10.37 -19.62
CA SER A 126 2.40 9.92 -20.11
C SER A 126 2.19 10.29 -21.59
N GLU A 127 1.53 9.43 -22.36
CA GLU A 127 1.18 9.69 -23.77
C GLU A 127 0.06 10.71 -23.91
N ASP A 128 -0.98 10.61 -23.07
CA ASP A 128 -2.19 11.43 -23.10
C ASP A 128 -2.34 12.34 -21.87
N GLY A 129 -1.37 12.26 -20.94
CA GLY A 129 -1.42 12.97 -19.66
C GLY A 129 -2.24 12.26 -18.58
N SER A 130 -2.80 11.08 -18.88
CA SER A 130 -3.53 10.25 -17.92
C SER A 130 -2.56 9.61 -16.91
N LEU A 131 -3.06 9.41 -15.69
CA LEU A 131 -2.39 8.67 -14.62
C LEU A 131 -2.41 7.16 -14.87
N ILE A 132 -3.40 6.66 -15.59
CA ILE A 132 -3.57 5.22 -15.86
C ILE A 132 -3.18 4.84 -17.30
N GLY A 133 -2.83 5.85 -18.11
CA GLY A 133 -2.43 5.67 -19.50
C GLY A 133 -1.02 5.06 -19.64
N LYS A 134 -0.70 4.64 -20.86
CA LYS A 134 0.63 4.12 -21.20
C LYS A 134 1.65 5.26 -21.35
N PRO A 135 2.96 4.97 -21.23
CA PRO A 135 3.99 5.98 -21.46
C PRO A 135 4.07 6.30 -22.95
N LYS A 136 4.42 7.55 -23.28
CA LYS A 136 4.72 7.98 -24.66
C LYS A 136 5.95 7.28 -25.26
N ASN A 137 6.85 6.80 -24.40
CA ASN A 137 8.04 6.07 -24.79
C ASN A 137 8.37 5.02 -23.72
N TRP A 138 8.32 3.74 -24.11
CA TRP A 138 8.62 2.62 -23.20
C TRP A 138 10.08 2.59 -22.72
N ASN A 139 11.02 3.20 -23.44
CA ASN A 139 12.40 3.34 -22.98
C ASN A 139 12.49 4.36 -21.83
N GLU A 140 11.65 5.39 -21.81
CA GLU A 140 11.57 6.34 -20.70
C GLU A 140 10.99 5.69 -19.44
N TRP A 141 9.95 4.85 -19.60
CA TRP A 141 9.43 4.02 -18.50
C TRP A 141 10.50 3.06 -17.96
N THR A 142 11.21 2.36 -18.86
CA THR A 142 12.30 1.45 -18.49
C THR A 142 13.38 2.18 -17.69
N PHE A 143 13.75 3.39 -18.13
CA PHE A 143 14.75 4.19 -17.45
C PHE A 143 14.29 4.69 -16.08
N LEU A 144 13.02 5.07 -15.94
CA LEU A 144 12.42 5.41 -14.64
C LEU A 144 12.46 4.23 -13.66
N VAL A 145 12.04 3.04 -14.10
CA VAL A 145 12.10 1.84 -13.26
C VAL A 145 13.53 1.50 -12.87
N GLN A 146 14.46 1.53 -13.83
CA GLN A 146 15.88 1.31 -13.57
C GLN A 146 16.40 2.29 -12.50
N LYS A 147 16.14 3.59 -12.65
CA LYS A 147 16.60 4.61 -11.70
C LYS A 147 16.01 4.43 -10.31
N THR A 148 14.76 4.01 -10.22
CA THR A 148 14.09 3.71 -8.95
C THR A 148 14.75 2.53 -8.23
N VAL A 149 14.99 1.43 -8.94
CA VAL A 149 15.65 0.23 -8.37
C VAL A 149 17.11 0.55 -7.99
N GLU A 150 17.84 1.27 -8.84
CA GLU A 150 19.20 1.74 -8.53
C GLU A 150 19.22 2.62 -7.27
N HIS A 151 18.23 3.50 -7.10
CA HIS A 151 18.17 4.40 -5.95
C HIS A 151 17.94 3.66 -4.63
N TYR A 152 17.00 2.70 -4.59
CA TYR A 152 16.62 2.02 -3.33
C TYR A 152 17.34 0.69 -3.05
N SER A 153 17.92 0.04 -4.06
CA SER A 153 18.54 -1.30 -3.91
C SER A 153 20.03 -1.35 -4.27
N SER A 154 20.67 -0.21 -4.56
CA SER A 154 22.12 -0.16 -4.80
C SER A 154 22.92 -0.35 -3.52
N LYS A 155 24.12 -0.93 -3.64
CA LYS A 155 25.09 -1.01 -2.54
C LYS A 155 25.45 0.36 -1.96
N ASN A 156 25.30 1.43 -2.73
CA ASN A 156 25.63 2.80 -2.32
C ASN A 156 24.39 3.64 -1.95
N THR A 157 23.22 3.03 -1.78
CA THR A 157 22.00 3.76 -1.37
C THR A 157 22.21 4.47 -0.04
N VAL A 158 22.00 5.78 -0.07
CA VAL A 158 21.99 6.68 1.11
C VAL A 158 20.70 7.49 1.03
N LEU A 159 19.92 7.45 2.10
CA LEU A 159 18.65 8.18 2.22
C LEU A 159 18.80 9.30 3.26
N PRO A 160 17.85 10.25 3.35
CA PRO A 160 17.88 11.31 4.37
C PRO A 160 17.90 10.79 5.82
N CYS A 161 17.41 9.57 6.06
CA CYS A 161 17.47 8.89 7.36
C CYS A 161 18.80 8.16 7.63
N GLY A 162 19.77 8.26 6.72
CA GLY A 162 21.13 7.74 6.89
C GLY A 162 21.56 6.75 5.80
N ALA A 163 22.80 6.28 5.92
CA ALA A 163 23.32 5.23 5.07
C ALA A 163 22.66 3.89 5.43
N MET A 164 22.16 3.19 4.42
CA MET A 164 21.42 1.94 4.65
C MET A 164 22.36 0.73 4.68
N GLU A 165 22.30 -0.04 5.75
CA GLU A 165 22.96 -1.35 5.82
C GLU A 165 22.42 -2.31 4.75
N ASN A 166 23.21 -3.32 4.38
CA ASN A 166 22.84 -4.33 3.37
C ASN A 166 21.49 -5.01 3.65
N PHE A 167 21.15 -5.22 4.91
CA PHE A 167 19.86 -5.79 5.28
C PHE A 167 18.68 -4.96 4.77
N TRP A 168 18.76 -3.62 4.82
CA TRP A 168 17.63 -2.73 4.53
C TRP A 168 17.42 -2.43 3.03
N LYS A 169 18.44 -2.64 2.21
CA LYS A 169 18.40 -2.45 0.75
C LYS A 169 18.22 -3.75 -0.06
N THR A 170 18.15 -4.89 0.63
CA THR A 170 17.93 -6.21 0.00
C THR A 170 16.55 -6.75 0.36
N ASN A 171 16.02 -7.63 -0.49
CA ASN A 171 14.65 -8.16 -0.35
C ASN A 171 13.59 -7.05 -0.31
N ILE A 172 13.79 -5.99 -1.09
CA ILE A 172 12.75 -5.01 -1.41
C ILE A 172 11.93 -5.61 -2.55
N TYR A 173 10.61 -5.45 -2.48
CA TYR A 173 9.71 -5.92 -3.51
C TYR A 173 9.29 -4.77 -4.42
N TYR A 174 9.10 -5.09 -5.70
CA TYR A 174 8.63 -4.19 -6.74
C TYR A 174 7.47 -4.88 -7.44
N GLU A 175 6.26 -4.49 -7.09
CA GLU A 175 5.01 -4.89 -7.75
C GLU A 175 4.81 -4.03 -9.00
N VAL A 176 4.31 -4.66 -10.07
CA VAL A 176 4.04 -3.95 -11.33
C VAL A 176 2.58 -3.54 -11.33
N TRP A 177 2.35 -2.24 -11.15
CA TRP A 177 1.04 -1.61 -11.22
C TRP A 177 0.04 -2.05 -10.13
N ASN A 178 -1.13 -1.42 -10.11
CA ASN A 178 -2.23 -1.76 -9.21
C ASN A 178 -3.52 -1.95 -10.02
N GLU A 179 -4.14 -3.14 -9.88
CA GLU A 179 -5.45 -3.51 -10.48
C GLU A 179 -5.62 -3.11 -11.96
N PRO A 180 -4.69 -3.49 -12.87
CA PRO A 180 -4.76 -3.11 -14.29
C PRO A 180 -5.94 -3.72 -15.05
N ASP A 181 -6.72 -4.60 -14.42
CA ASP A 181 -7.93 -5.19 -14.98
C ASP A 181 -9.18 -4.32 -14.76
N LEU A 182 -9.08 -3.27 -13.94
CA LEU A 182 -10.15 -2.31 -13.68
C LEU A 182 -9.91 -1.02 -14.46
N GLU A 183 -10.92 -0.58 -15.23
CA GLU A 183 -10.83 0.61 -16.10
C GLU A 183 -10.43 1.90 -15.37
N SER A 184 -10.74 2.02 -14.07
CA SER A 184 -10.32 3.17 -13.25
C SER A 184 -8.83 3.16 -12.88
N PHE A 185 -8.14 2.05 -13.13
CA PHE A 185 -6.78 1.79 -12.68
C PHE A 185 -5.85 1.36 -13.81
N GLY A 186 -6.31 0.87 -14.96
CA GLY A 186 -5.47 0.53 -16.12
C GLY A 186 -6.21 -0.03 -17.32
#